data_AF-A0AAU7U7H4-F1
#
_entry.id   AF-A0AAU7U7H4-F1
#
_cell.length_a   1.000
_cell.length_b   1.000
_cell.length_c   1.000
_cell.angle_alpha   90.00
_cell.angle_beta   90.00
_cell.angle_gamma   90.00
#
_symmetry.space_group_name_H-M   'P 1'
#
loop_
_entity.id
_entity.type
_entity.pdbx_description
1 polymer ?
#
loop_
_entity_poly.entity_id
_entity_poly.type
_entity_poly.pdbx_seq_one_letter_code
_entity_poly.pdbx_strand_id
1 'polypeptide(L)'
;MTANLEYPSWPVGLSDQTLLPFAMWRVLDVVDGRQHVSKLAATLGMPEPQIKQVVHTVEQHLERAAQRERPINEEGLQLLTQCLNAVVGPMGRMMMDDALDDVGEQATLTRLIGALNAELNDTNRQAFLRQLRMRGIA
;
A
#
# COMPACT_ATOMS: atom_id res chain seq x y z
N MET A 1 5.88 18.02 1.70
CA MET A 1 7.31 18.38 1.71
C MET A 1 7.93 17.75 0.48
N THR A 2 8.36 18.52 -0.50
CA THR A 2 9.03 17.99 -1.70
C THR A 2 10.43 17.53 -1.32
N ALA A 3 10.66 16.22 -1.31
CA ALA A 3 12.00 15.66 -1.14
C ALA A 3 12.94 16.26 -2.19
N ASN A 4 14.13 16.68 -1.78
CA ASN A 4 15.09 17.28 -2.68
C ASN A 4 15.70 16.20 -3.59
N LEU A 5 15.08 15.95 -4.75
CA LEU A 5 15.45 14.91 -5.70
C LEU A 5 16.80 15.14 -6.41
N GLU A 6 17.50 16.22 -6.09
CA GLU A 6 18.87 16.48 -6.56
C GLU A 6 19.91 15.59 -5.85
N TYR A 7 19.66 15.28 -4.58
CA TYR A 7 20.46 14.37 -3.76
C TYR A 7 19.51 13.32 -3.15
N PRO A 8 19.06 12.34 -3.95
CA PRO A 8 18.13 11.34 -3.46
C PRO A 8 18.77 10.61 -2.28
N SER A 9 17.99 10.44 -1.22
CA SER A 9 18.38 9.70 -0.02
C SER A 9 17.66 8.36 0.03
N TRP A 10 18.23 7.43 0.80
CA TRP A 10 17.57 6.15 1.05
C TRP A 10 16.16 6.38 1.63
N PRO A 11 15.11 5.82 1.01
CA PRO A 11 13.74 6.02 1.48
C PRO A 11 13.54 5.46 2.89
N VAL A 12 12.86 6.23 3.75
CA VAL A 12 12.55 5.81 5.13
C VAL A 12 11.56 4.65 5.12
N GLY A 13 11.84 3.59 5.87
CA GLY A 13 10.95 2.42 5.99
C GLY A 13 11.19 1.32 4.94
N LEU A 14 12.15 1.51 4.03
CA LEU A 14 12.58 0.46 3.11
C LEU A 14 13.36 -0.62 3.88
N SER A 15 12.96 -1.88 3.73
CA SER A 15 13.67 -3.04 4.28
C SER A 15 13.85 -4.11 3.21
N ASP A 16 14.72 -5.10 3.48
CA ASP A 16 14.97 -6.22 2.57
C ASP A 16 13.72 -7.10 2.35
N GLN A 17 12.67 -6.94 3.18
CA GLN A 17 11.40 -7.63 3.04
C GLN A 17 10.42 -6.89 2.10
N THR A 18 10.74 -5.65 1.68
CA THR A 18 9.90 -4.89 0.77
C THR A 18 9.99 -5.47 -0.64
N LEU A 19 8.87 -5.98 -1.16
CA LEU A 19 8.79 -6.55 -2.51
C LEU A 19 8.82 -5.45 -3.58
N LEU A 20 10.02 -5.05 -3.99
CA LEU A 20 10.23 -4.13 -5.11
C LEU A 20 10.79 -4.84 -6.35
N PRO A 21 10.43 -4.40 -7.56
CA PRO A 21 11.07 -4.86 -8.79
C PRO A 21 12.58 -4.65 -8.76
N PHE A 22 13.35 -5.58 -9.33
CA PHE A 22 14.81 -5.52 -9.38
C PHE A 22 15.36 -4.19 -9.94
N ALA A 23 14.70 -3.64 -10.95
CA ALA A 23 15.08 -2.36 -11.54
C ALA A 23 15.04 -1.19 -10.53
N MET A 24 14.12 -1.24 -9.55
CA MET A 24 14.04 -0.25 -8.48
C MET A 24 15.13 -0.46 -7.44
N TRP A 25 15.38 -1.71 -7.04
CA TRP A 25 16.48 -2.06 -6.14
C TRP A 25 17.84 -1.59 -6.66
N ARG A 26 18.11 -1.77 -7.95
CA ARG A 26 19.37 -1.33 -8.57
C ARG A 26 19.58 0.18 -8.49
N VAL A 27 18.51 0.98 -8.55
CA VAL A 27 18.62 2.44 -8.38
C VAL A 27 18.85 2.78 -6.91
N LEU A 28 18.14 2.11 -5.99
CA LEU A 28 18.27 2.36 -4.55
C LEU A 28 19.66 2.01 -4.01
N ASP A 29 20.29 0.96 -4.52
CA ASP A 29 21.62 0.48 -4.10
C ASP A 29 22.72 1.57 -4.17
N VAL A 30 22.56 2.55 -5.05
CA VAL A 30 23.52 3.67 -5.22
C VAL A 30 23.04 4.98 -4.60
N VAL A 31 21.85 5.02 -4.03
CA VAL A 31 21.22 6.21 -3.43
C VAL A 31 21.60 6.29 -1.95
N ASP A 32 22.47 7.23 -1.61
CA ASP A 32 23.03 7.39 -0.25
C ASP A 32 22.78 8.78 0.36
N GLY A 33 22.10 9.69 -0.35
CA GLY A 33 21.88 11.08 0.06
C GLY A 33 23.12 11.98 -0.06
N ARG A 34 24.24 11.48 -0.60
CA ARG A 34 25.51 12.20 -0.73
C ARG A 34 25.86 12.49 -2.19
N GLN A 35 25.34 11.70 -3.12
CA GLN A 35 25.61 11.86 -4.54
C GLN A 35 24.50 12.62 -5.26
N HIS A 36 24.91 13.55 -6.12
CA HIS A 36 24.00 14.26 -7.00
C HIS A 36 23.43 13.31 -8.05
N VAL A 37 22.16 13.50 -8.41
CA VAL A 37 21.43 12.65 -9.38
C VAL A 37 22.13 12.49 -10.73
N SER A 38 22.86 13.52 -11.19
CA SER A 38 23.65 13.46 -12.43
C SER A 38 24.81 12.47 -12.37
N LYS A 39 25.44 12.32 -11.19
CA LYS A 39 26.51 11.34 -10.97
C LYS A 39 25.95 9.92 -10.88
N LEU A 40 24.78 9.76 -10.30
CA LEU A 40 24.04 8.50 -10.27
C LEU A 40 23.60 8.08 -11.68
N ALA A 41 23.14 9.04 -12.49
CA ALA A 41 22.78 8.84 -13.90
C ALA A 41 23.95 8.28 -14.71
N ALA A 42 25.14 8.88 -14.56
CA ALA A 42 26.37 8.39 -15.19
C ALA A 42 26.76 6.99 -14.70
N THR A 43 26.63 6.71 -13.40
CA THR A 43 27.01 5.42 -12.78
C THR A 43 26.08 4.28 -13.21
N LEU A 44 24.78 4.55 -13.30
CA LEU A 44 23.76 3.56 -13.65
C LEU A 44 23.53 3.43 -15.16
N GLY A 45 24.05 4.38 -15.96
CA GLY A 45 23.74 4.49 -17.39
C GLY A 45 22.26 4.80 -17.66
N MET A 46 21.61 5.53 -16.74
CA MET A 46 20.18 5.88 -16.81
C MET A 46 19.98 7.39 -16.88
N PRO A 47 18.97 7.90 -17.61
CA PRO A 47 18.63 9.32 -17.59
C PRO A 47 18.23 9.81 -16.20
N GLU A 48 18.62 11.03 -15.82
CA GLU A 48 18.22 11.65 -14.54
C GLU A 48 16.71 11.65 -14.29
N PRO A 49 15.83 11.94 -15.28
CA PRO A 49 14.39 11.89 -15.06
C PRO A 49 13.89 10.49 -14.65
N GLN A 50 14.54 9.44 -15.17
CA GLN A 50 14.18 8.06 -14.84
C GLN A 50 14.56 7.71 -13.40
N ILE A 51 15.72 8.18 -12.92
CA ILE A 51 16.14 7.98 -11.53
C ILE A 51 15.18 8.69 -10.57
N LYS A 52 14.85 9.96 -10.85
CA LYS A 52 13.88 10.73 -10.05
C LYS A 52 12.51 10.04 -9.99
N GLN A 53 12.04 9.52 -11.13
CA GLN A 53 10.77 8.80 -11.20
C GLN A 53 10.81 7.50 -10.38
N VAL A 54 11.91 6.75 -10.41
CA VAL A 54 12.05 5.51 -9.63
C VAL A 54 12.02 5.82 -8.14
N VAL A 55 12.80 6.80 -7.66
CA VAL A 55 12.82 7.20 -6.25
C VAL A 55 11.42 7.61 -5.79
N HIS A 56 10.73 8.45 -6.56
CA HIS A 56 9.37 8.86 -6.25
C HIS A 56 8.37 7.70 -6.23
N THR A 57 8.50 6.76 -7.16
CA THR A 57 7.62 5.58 -7.24
C THR A 57 7.83 4.66 -6.04
N VAL A 58 9.08 4.52 -5.57
CA VAL A 58 9.40 3.74 -4.37
C VAL A 58 8.84 4.42 -3.12
N GLU A 59 9.00 5.73 -2.97
CA GLU A 59 8.41 6.49 -1.85
C GLU A 59 6.88 6.30 -1.81
N GLN A 60 6.20 6.45 -2.94
CA GLN A 60 4.76 6.18 -3.03
C GLN A 60 4.39 4.74 -2.67
N HIS A 61 5.24 3.77 -3.04
CA HIS A 61 5.00 2.37 -2.71
C HIS A 61 5.15 2.12 -1.21
N LEU A 62 6.18 2.71 -0.59
CA LEU A 62 6.42 2.64 0.85
C LEU A 62 5.33 3.36 1.64
N GLU A 63 4.89 4.53 1.21
CA GLU A 63 3.77 5.23 1.84
C GLU A 63 2.49 4.39 1.79
N ARG A 64 2.19 3.75 0.65
CA ARG A 64 1.04 2.85 0.50
C ARG A 64 1.17 1.59 1.33
N ALA A 65 2.36 0.98 1.39
CA ALA A 65 2.63 -0.18 2.22
C ALA A 65 2.47 0.17 3.72
N ALA A 66 3.07 1.28 4.15
CA ALA A 66 2.93 1.80 5.51
C ALA A 66 1.49 2.18 5.86
N GLN A 67 0.70 2.69 4.91
CA GLN A 67 -0.74 2.93 5.12
C GLN A 67 -1.54 1.63 5.27
N ARG A 68 -1.14 0.55 4.57
CA ARG A 68 -1.80 -0.77 4.65
C ARG A 68 -1.46 -1.55 5.91
N GLU A 69 -0.30 -1.29 6.50
CA GLU A 69 0.17 -1.88 7.77
C GLU A 69 -0.30 -1.10 9.00
N ARG A 70 -0.91 0.07 8.83
CA ARG A 70 -1.53 0.80 9.95
C ARG A 70 -2.75 0.04 10.47
N PRO A 71 -2.96 0.03 11.80
CA PRO A 71 -4.22 -0.40 12.40
C PRO A 71 -5.37 0.33 11.72
N ILE A 72 -6.43 -0.40 11.40
CA ILE A 72 -7.62 0.21 10.81
C ILE A 72 -8.24 1.18 11.82
N ASN A 73 -8.52 2.40 11.37
CA ASN A 73 -9.21 3.40 12.18
C ASN A 73 -10.73 3.26 12.03
N GLU A 74 -11.49 3.92 12.89
CA GLU A 74 -12.96 3.87 12.88
C GLU A 74 -13.57 4.29 11.53
N GLU A 75 -12.97 5.26 10.85
CA GLU A 75 -13.40 5.68 9.51
C GLU A 75 -13.25 4.56 8.48
N GLY A 76 -12.13 3.84 8.50
CA GLY A 76 -11.89 2.67 7.66
C GLY A 76 -12.90 1.56 7.94
N LEU A 77 -13.21 1.30 9.21
CA LEU A 77 -14.21 0.30 9.62
C LEU A 77 -15.61 0.65 9.12
N GLN A 78 -16.03 1.92 9.27
CA GLN A 78 -17.31 2.38 8.78
C GLN A 78 -17.42 2.26 7.25
N LEU A 79 -16.36 2.61 6.52
CA LEU A 79 -16.33 2.50 5.07
C LEU A 79 -16.43 1.05 4.60
N LEU A 80 -15.67 0.13 5.21
CA LEU A 80 -15.79 -1.30 4.89
C LEU A 80 -17.17 -1.85 5.21
N THR A 81 -17.74 -1.48 6.36
CA THR A 81 -19.09 -1.91 6.76
C THR A 81 -20.14 -1.43 5.76
N GLN A 82 -20.04 -0.19 5.28
CA GLN A 82 -20.93 0.32 4.23
C GLN A 82 -20.77 -0.45 2.90
N CYS A 83 -19.54 -0.74 2.49
CA CYS A 83 -19.27 -1.53 1.29
C CYS A 83 -19.83 -2.95 1.40
N LEU A 84 -19.71 -3.56 2.57
CA LEU A 84 -20.18 -4.91 2.84
C LEU A 84 -21.73 -4.93 2.88
N ASN A 85 -22.34 -3.96 3.55
CA ASN A 85 -23.80 -3.80 3.59
C ASN A 85 -24.41 -3.58 2.20
N ALA A 86 -23.69 -2.90 1.29
CA ALA A 86 -24.13 -2.72 -0.10
C ALA A 86 -24.17 -4.04 -0.90
N VAL A 87 -23.48 -5.08 -0.44
CA VAL A 87 -23.36 -6.37 -1.14
C VAL A 87 -24.21 -7.45 -0.47
N VAL A 88 -24.13 -7.57 0.85
CA VAL A 88 -24.79 -8.64 1.62
C VAL A 88 -25.94 -8.14 2.50
N GLY A 89 -26.31 -6.86 2.38
CA GLY A 89 -27.35 -6.26 3.20
C GLY A 89 -26.95 -6.16 4.69
N PRO A 90 -27.92 -6.12 5.62
CA PRO A 90 -27.65 -5.94 7.05
C PRO A 90 -26.73 -6.99 7.68
N MET A 91 -26.60 -8.17 7.06
CA MET A 91 -25.67 -9.22 7.49
C MET A 91 -24.21 -8.78 7.43
N GLY A 92 -23.88 -7.75 6.65
CA GLY A 92 -22.52 -7.23 6.55
C GLY A 92 -21.99 -6.70 7.88
N ARG A 93 -22.84 -6.22 8.79
CA ARG A 93 -22.39 -5.82 10.12
C ARG A 93 -21.93 -7.01 10.96
N MET A 94 -22.67 -8.11 10.92
CA MET A 94 -22.31 -9.32 11.67
C MET A 94 -21.00 -9.92 11.15
N MET A 95 -20.84 -10.03 9.83
CA MET A 95 -19.59 -10.48 9.21
C MET A 95 -18.40 -9.57 9.52
N MET A 96 -18.63 -8.26 9.69
CA MET A 96 -17.59 -7.33 10.11
C MET A 96 -17.16 -7.58 11.55
N ASP A 97 -18.12 -7.78 12.45
CA ASP A 97 -17.86 -8.04 13.87
C ASP A 97 -17.10 -9.38 14.02
N ASP A 98 -17.54 -10.44 13.31
CA ASP A 98 -16.86 -11.74 13.29
C ASP A 98 -15.42 -11.63 12.72
N ALA A 99 -15.23 -10.89 11.62
CA ALA A 99 -13.91 -10.69 11.03
C ALA A 99 -12.98 -9.84 11.91
N LEU A 100 -13.52 -8.94 12.74
CA LEU A 100 -12.72 -8.17 13.70
C LEU A 100 -12.25 -9.05 14.86
N ASP A 101 -13.14 -9.90 15.38
CA ASP A 101 -12.82 -10.86 16.43
C ASP A 101 -11.75 -11.86 15.96
N ASP A 102 -11.81 -12.31 14.70
CA ASP A 102 -10.83 -13.22 14.10
C ASP A 102 -9.45 -12.59 13.88
N VAL A 103 -9.39 -11.30 13.49
CA VAL A 103 -8.13 -10.62 13.18
C VAL A 103 -7.45 -10.06 14.44
N GLY A 104 -8.23 -9.74 15.49
CA GLY A 104 -7.77 -9.29 16.79
C GLY A 104 -7.35 -7.81 16.86
N GLU A 105 -6.80 -7.39 18.02
CA GLU A 105 -6.52 -5.98 18.38
C GLU A 105 -5.55 -5.23 17.45
N GLN A 106 -4.85 -5.92 16.55
CA GLN A 106 -3.96 -5.33 15.55
C GLN A 106 -4.49 -5.51 14.12
N ALA A 107 -5.81 -5.45 13.96
CA ALA A 107 -6.44 -5.53 12.66
C ALA A 107 -5.95 -4.42 11.73
N THR A 108 -5.23 -4.84 10.68
CA THR A 108 -4.91 -3.97 9.56
C THR A 108 -5.98 -4.10 8.49
N LEU A 109 -6.15 -3.05 7.68
CA LEU A 109 -7.10 -3.02 6.58
C LEU A 109 -6.97 -4.25 5.65
N THR A 110 -5.72 -4.65 5.35
CA THR A 110 -5.46 -5.82 4.49
C THR A 110 -5.88 -7.13 5.13
N ARG A 111 -5.63 -7.33 6.43
CA ARG A 111 -6.03 -8.56 7.14
C ARG A 111 -7.55 -8.66 7.23
N LEU A 112 -8.23 -7.54 7.50
CA LEU A 112 -9.69 -7.49 7.60
C LEU A 112 -10.37 -7.75 6.24
N ILE A 113 -9.88 -7.13 5.15
CA ILE A 113 -10.37 -7.45 3.79
C ILE A 113 -10.11 -8.92 3.45
N GLY A 114 -8.97 -9.48 3.87
CA GLY A 114 -8.64 -10.89 3.69
C GLY A 114 -9.64 -11.82 4.38
N ALA A 115 -9.95 -11.57 5.67
CA ALA A 115 -10.92 -12.32 6.44
C ALA A 115 -12.33 -12.25 5.81
N LEU A 116 -12.80 -11.05 5.49
CA LEU A 116 -14.10 -10.86 4.84
C LEU A 116 -14.20 -11.56 3.48
N ASN A 117 -13.14 -11.53 2.67
CA ASN A 117 -13.12 -12.23 1.38
C ASN A 117 -13.15 -13.76 1.51
N ALA A 118 -12.72 -14.31 2.64
CA ALA A 118 -12.76 -15.75 2.88
C ALA A 118 -14.19 -16.24 3.18
N GLU A 119 -15.03 -15.39 3.75
CA GLU A 119 -16.43 -15.72 4.08
C GLU A 119 -17.42 -15.42 2.94
N LEU A 120 -17.07 -14.53 2.03
CA LEU A 120 -17.91 -14.18 0.90
C LEU A 120 -17.83 -15.23 -0.21
N ASN A 121 -18.99 -15.61 -0.75
CA ASN A 121 -19.05 -16.36 -2.01
C ASN A 121 -18.46 -15.55 -3.18
N ASP A 122 -18.10 -16.22 -4.28
CA ASP A 122 -17.40 -15.60 -5.40
C ASP A 122 -18.10 -14.36 -5.98
N THR A 123 -19.42 -14.39 -6.11
CA THR A 123 -20.22 -13.29 -6.64
C THR A 123 -20.15 -12.06 -5.71
N ASN A 124 -20.38 -12.27 -4.42
CA ASN A 124 -20.37 -11.21 -3.43
C ASN A 124 -18.95 -10.66 -3.21
N ARG A 125 -17.94 -11.53 -3.24
CA ARG A 125 -16.53 -11.14 -3.16
C ARG A 125 -16.13 -10.21 -4.29
N GLN A 126 -16.51 -10.53 -5.53
CA GLN A 126 -16.23 -9.65 -6.68
C GLN A 126 -16.98 -8.31 -6.59
N ALA A 127 -18.22 -8.32 -6.11
CA ALA A 127 -19.00 -7.09 -5.88
C ALA A 127 -18.38 -6.23 -4.77
N PHE A 128 -17.92 -6.84 -3.68
CA PHE A 128 -17.26 -6.17 -2.58
C PHE A 128 -15.93 -5.53 -3.00
N LEU A 129 -15.06 -6.27 -3.69
CA LEU A 129 -13.82 -5.72 -4.25
C LEU A 129 -14.06 -4.56 -5.22
N ARG A 130 -15.15 -4.61 -6.00
CA ARG A 130 -15.53 -3.50 -6.88
C ARG A 130 -15.92 -2.25 -6.08
N GLN A 131 -16.70 -2.42 -5.01
CA GLN A 131 -17.07 -1.32 -4.11
C GLN A 131 -15.84 -0.68 -3.45
N LEU A 132 -14.86 -1.49 -3.02
CA LEU A 132 -13.62 -0.98 -2.43
C LEU A 132 -12.78 -0.16 -3.42
N ARG A 133 -12.65 -0.63 -4.68
CA ARG A 133 -11.94 0.10 -5.73
C ARG A 133 -12.61 1.42 -6.07
N MET A 134 -13.94 1.45 -6.15
CA MET A 134 -14.70 2.68 -6.39
C MET A 134 -14.48 3.74 -5.31
N ARG A 135 -14.14 3.32 -4.08
CA ARG A 135 -13.84 4.22 -2.95
C ARG A 135 -12.34 4.46 -2.74
N GLY A 136 -11.48 3.96 -3.62
CA GLY A 136 -10.02 4.13 -3.53
C GLY A 136 -9.35 3.35 -2.39
N ILE A 137 -9.99 2.30 -1.87
CA ILE A 137 -9.51 1.53 -0.72
C ILE A 137 -8.64 0.33 -1.15
N ALA A 138 -8.91 -0.26 -2.32
CA ALA A 138 -8.25 -1.46 -2.85
C ALA A 138 -7.47 -1.18 -4.15
#